data_AF-A0A7K0PCA7-F1
#
_entry.id   AF-A0A7K0PCA7-F1
#
_cell.length_a   1.000
_cell.length_b   1.000
_cell.length_c   1.000
_cell.angle_alpha   90.00
_cell.angle_beta   90.00
_cell.angle_gamma   90.00
#
_symmetry.space_group_name_H-M   'P 1'
#
loop_
_entity.id
_entity.type
_entity.pdbx_description
1 polymer ?
#
loop_
_entity_poly.entity_id
_entity_poly.type
_entity_poly.pdbx_seq_one_letter_code
_entity_poly.pdbx_strand_id
1 'polypeptide(L)'
;MRRVGLGRHGQLDSDAGDPLDGLVNLFDVGLVLAVAFLVAGLGLSVNAQTGAVEKRAPTVTGPERTITTPDTPTEATGRGEAVGQVYRLPDGRLVLVDPNAPRGSTPAP
;
A
#
# COMPACT_ATOMS: atom_id res chain seq x y z
N MET A 1 48.80 58.60 21.48
CA MET A 1 49.15 57.77 20.31
C MET A 1 48.08 56.70 20.14
N ARG A 2 47.33 56.76 19.03
CA ARG A 2 46.21 55.86 18.72
C ARG A 2 46.76 54.55 18.16
N ARG A 3 46.41 53.40 18.75
CA ARG A 3 46.62 52.09 18.13
C ARG A 3 45.34 51.66 17.42
N VAL A 4 45.52 51.44 16.13
CA VAL A 4 44.52 51.07 15.12
C VAL A 4 44.01 49.67 15.41
N GLY A 5 42.69 49.50 15.40
CA GLY A 5 42.06 48.18 15.38
C GLY A 5 42.25 47.52 14.02
N LEU A 6 42.70 46.28 14.01
CA LEU A 6 42.52 45.39 12.86
C LEU A 6 41.30 44.51 13.14
N GLY A 7 40.24 44.80 12.39
CA GLY A 7 39.02 44.01 12.36
C GLY A 7 39.24 42.65 11.70
N ARG A 8 38.84 41.62 12.45
CA ARG A 8 38.07 40.43 12.01
C ARG A 8 37.95 40.21 10.50
N HIS A 9 38.87 39.46 9.90
CA HIS A 9 38.61 38.74 8.66
C HIS A 9 39.33 37.37 8.73
N GLY A 10 38.56 36.33 9.01
CA GLY A 10 39.01 34.95 9.07
C GLY A 10 37.90 33.98 9.51
N GLN A 11 36.64 34.34 9.28
CA GLN A 11 35.47 33.48 9.48
C GLN A 11 35.06 32.98 8.10
N LEU A 12 35.82 32.05 7.52
CA LEU A 12 35.42 31.38 6.28
C LEU A 12 35.50 29.84 6.34
N ASP A 13 36.05 29.23 7.41
CA ASP A 13 36.21 27.77 7.45
C ASP A 13 35.68 27.09 8.74
N SER A 14 34.75 27.72 9.47
CA SER A 14 34.15 27.11 10.68
C SER A 14 32.63 26.90 10.63
N ASP A 15 31.96 27.28 9.53
CA ASP A 15 30.53 27.03 9.33
C ASP A 15 30.22 25.76 8.51
N ALA A 16 31.25 25.01 8.09
CA ALA A 16 31.05 23.66 7.58
C ALA A 16 30.83 22.73 8.79
N GLY A 17 29.61 22.72 9.31
CA GLY A 17 29.19 21.83 10.41
C GLY A 17 29.55 20.36 10.15
N ASP A 18 29.55 19.55 11.21
CA ASP A 18 29.93 18.14 11.13
C ASP A 18 29.10 17.44 10.04
N PRO A 19 29.71 16.85 8.99
CA PRO A 19 28.97 16.13 7.95
C PRO A 19 28.13 14.96 8.51
N LEU A 20 28.46 14.46 9.71
CA LEU A 20 27.68 13.46 10.41
C LEU A 20 26.37 14.03 11.01
N ASP A 21 26.30 15.33 11.31
CA ASP A 21 25.08 15.97 11.82
C ASP A 21 23.94 15.92 10.78
N GLY A 22 24.28 16.08 9.49
CA GLY A 22 23.32 15.93 8.40
C GLY A 22 22.90 14.48 8.13
N LEU A 23 23.78 13.52 8.44
CA LEU A 23 23.53 12.09 8.25
C LEU A 23 22.47 11.59 9.22
N VAL A 24 22.45 12.07 10.47
CA VAL A 24 21.43 11.73 11.46
C VAL A 24 20.03 12.11 10.96
N ASN A 25 19.88 13.29 10.34
CA ASN A 25 18.62 13.73 9.76
C ASN A 25 18.23 12.93 8.51
N LEU A 26 19.19 12.63 7.63
CA LEU A 26 18.93 11.81 6.43
C LEU A 26 18.57 10.36 6.78
N PHE A 27 19.14 9.83 7.86
CA PHE A 27 18.83 8.50 8.37
C PHE A 27 17.37 8.41 8.84
N ASP A 28 16.88 9.41 9.57
CA ASP A 28 15.48 9.46 10.00
C ASP A 28 14.52 9.54 8.80
N VAL A 29 14.82 10.40 7.82
CA VAL A 29 14.06 10.45 6.55
C VAL A 29 14.09 9.10 5.83
N GLY A 30 15.23 8.41 5.81
CA GLY A 30 15.36 7.08 5.23
C GLY A 30 14.49 6.04 5.94
N LEU A 31 14.40 6.08 7.27
CA LEU A 31 13.56 5.18 8.07
C LEU A 31 12.07 5.45 7.81
N VAL A 32 11.66 6.71 7.79
CA VAL A 32 10.27 7.10 7.47
C VAL A 32 9.88 6.60 6.09
N LEU A 33 10.74 6.77 5.08
CA LEU A 33 10.50 6.26 3.72
C LEU A 33 10.44 4.72 3.68
N ALA A 34 11.33 4.02 4.40
CA ALA A 34 11.32 2.56 4.46
C ALA A 34 10.02 2.02 5.07
N VAL A 35 9.52 2.64 6.14
CA VAL A 35 8.24 2.28 6.77
C VAL A 35 7.07 2.57 5.83
N ALA A 36 7.09 3.71 5.12
CA ALA A 36 6.06 4.04 4.14
C ALA A 36 6.00 3.00 3.01
N PHE A 37 7.14 2.59 2.47
CA PHE A 37 7.21 1.53 1.46
C PHE A 37 6.79 0.16 2.02
N LEU A 38 7.13 -0.16 3.28
CA LEU A 38 6.69 -1.39 3.93
C LEU A 38 5.15 -1.44 4.04
N VAL A 39 4.52 -0.35 4.49
CA VAL A 39 3.06 -0.25 4.57
C VAL A 39 2.45 -0.38 3.16
N ALA A 40 2.99 0.34 2.17
CA ALA A 40 2.50 0.27 0.79
C ALA A 40 2.67 -1.14 0.17
N GLY A 41 3.79 -1.82 0.42
CA GLY A 41 4.13 -3.12 -0.13
C GLY A 41 3.35 -4.28 0.49
N LEU A 42 2.94 -4.17 1.76
CA LEU A 42 2.14 -5.19 2.45
C LEU A 42 0.66 -5.24 2.01
N GLY A 43 0.27 -4.45 1.00
CA GLY A 43 -1.10 -4.40 0.51
C GLY A 43 -2.07 -3.69 1.45
N LEU A 44 -1.56 -2.82 2.32
CA LEU A 44 -2.37 -1.93 3.15
C LEU A 44 -2.68 -0.68 2.30
N SER A 45 -3.96 -0.47 2.00
CA SER A 45 -4.46 0.73 1.32
C SER A 45 -4.91 1.74 2.35
N VAL A 46 -4.42 2.97 2.28
CA VAL A 46 -4.96 4.07 3.10
C VAL A 46 -6.24 4.55 2.43
N ASN A 47 -7.36 4.44 3.13
CA ASN A 47 -8.64 4.99 2.68
C ASN A 47 -8.57 6.52 2.85
N ALA A 48 -8.51 7.27 1.74
CA ALA A 48 -8.29 8.71 1.76
C ALA A 48 -9.43 9.50 2.43
N GLN A 49 -10.63 8.91 2.56
CA GLN A 49 -11.80 9.51 3.16
C GLN A 49 -11.82 9.36 4.69
N THR A 50 -11.23 8.29 5.22
CA THR A 50 -11.25 7.98 6.67
C THR A 50 -9.87 8.04 7.32
N GLY A 51 -8.79 8.13 6.54
CA GLY A 51 -7.41 8.04 7.00
C GLY A 51 -7.03 6.68 7.59
N ALA A 52 -7.93 5.69 7.49
CA ALA A 52 -7.73 4.37 8.05
C ALA A 52 -6.91 3.48 7.11
N VAL A 53 -6.10 2.62 7.72
CA VAL A 53 -5.32 1.62 7.01
C VAL A 53 -6.19 0.37 6.82
N GLU A 54 -6.57 0.05 5.59
CA GLU A 54 -7.41 -1.10 5.26
C GLU A 54 -6.65 -2.14 4.45
N LYS A 55 -6.96 -3.42 4.67
CA LYS A 55 -6.40 -4.50 3.86
C LYS A 55 -6.99 -4.41 2.46
N ARG A 56 -6.14 -4.26 1.44
CA ARG A 56 -6.58 -4.21 0.05
C ARG A 56 -7.32 -5.49 -0.30
N ALA A 57 -8.57 -5.35 -0.76
CA ALA A 57 -9.35 -6.47 -1.26
C ALA A 57 -8.63 -7.08 -2.47
N PRO A 58 -8.57 -8.42 -2.60
CA PRO A 58 -7.93 -9.06 -3.73
C PRO A 58 -8.63 -8.66 -5.03
N THR A 59 -7.87 -8.18 -6.02
CA THR A 59 -8.36 -8.06 -7.39
C THR A 59 -8.53 -9.48 -7.94
N VAL A 60 -9.77 -9.89 -8.19
CA VAL A 60 -10.09 -11.18 -8.79
C VAL A 60 -9.81 -11.09 -10.30
N THR A 61 -8.76 -11.76 -10.76
CA THR A 61 -8.49 -11.95 -12.19
C THR A 61 -8.50 -13.46 -12.46
N GLY A 62 -9.62 -13.96 -12.96
CA GLY A 62 -9.84 -15.37 -13.26
C GLY A 62 -11.10 -15.56 -14.09
N PRO A 63 -11.36 -16.76 -14.65
CA PRO A 63 -12.58 -17.05 -15.37
C PRO A 63 -13.79 -16.81 -14.46
N GLU A 64 -14.55 -15.77 -14.76
CA GLU A 64 -15.74 -15.37 -14.01
C GLU A 64 -16.92 -16.28 -14.38
N ARG A 65 -17.57 -16.85 -13.36
CA ARG A 65 -18.90 -17.45 -13.52
C ARG A 65 -19.91 -16.68 -12.70
N THR A 66 -20.90 -16.10 -13.36
CA THR A 66 -22.03 -15.43 -12.71
C THR A 66 -22.95 -16.48 -12.09
N ILE A 67 -23.30 -16.30 -10.82
CA ILE A 67 -24.27 -17.14 -10.11
C ILE A 67 -25.60 -16.40 -10.00
N THR A 68 -26.69 -17.04 -10.44
CA THR A 68 -28.05 -16.53 -10.19
C THR A 68 -28.44 -16.82 -8.75
N THR A 69 -28.80 -15.78 -7.99
CA THR A 69 -29.38 -15.95 -6.65
C THR A 69 -30.89 -16.09 -6.80
N PRO A 70 -31.55 -17.05 -6.13
CA PRO A 70 -33.00 -17.11 -6.07
C PRO A 70 -33.58 -15.82 -5.45
N ASP A 71 -34.69 -15.32 -6.00
CA ASP A 71 -35.35 -14.11 -5.50
C ASP A 71 -35.97 -14.28 -4.11
N THR A 72 -36.16 -15.53 -3.67
CA THR A 72 -36.77 -15.86 -2.38
C THR A 72 -35.75 -16.50 -1.45
N PRO A 73 -35.56 -15.96 -0.23
CA PRO A 73 -34.70 -16.59 0.76
C PRO A 73 -35.33 -17.91 1.20
N THR A 74 -34.77 -19.01 0.71
CA THR A 74 -35.16 -20.37 1.08
C THR A 74 -33.98 -21.01 1.83
N GLU A 75 -34.25 -21.67 2.95
CA GLU A 75 -33.23 -22.47 3.63
C GLU A 75 -32.83 -23.64 2.71
N ALA A 76 -31.56 -23.73 2.36
CA ALA A 76 -31.02 -24.81 1.54
C ALA A 76 -30.31 -25.83 2.44
N THR A 77 -30.74 -27.09 2.38
CA THR A 77 -30.07 -28.22 3.07
C THR A 77 -29.67 -29.29 2.07
N GLY A 78 -28.44 -29.81 2.15
CA GLY A 78 -27.97 -30.87 1.28
C GLY A 78 -26.49 -31.21 1.50
N ARG A 79 -26.01 -32.28 0.86
CA ARG A 79 -24.57 -32.55 0.74
C ARG A 79 -24.05 -31.80 -0.49
N GLY A 80 -22.90 -31.15 -0.37
CA GLY A 80 -22.28 -30.39 -1.45
C GLY A 80 -20.76 -30.51 -1.44
N GLU A 81 -20.14 -30.03 -2.51
CA GLU A 81 -18.68 -29.93 -2.66
C GLU A 81 -18.26 -28.46 -2.55
N ALA A 82 -17.10 -28.21 -1.95
CA ALA A 82 -16.54 -26.86 -1.88
C ALA A 82 -15.99 -26.45 -3.25
N VAL A 83 -16.67 -25.50 -3.92
CA VAL A 83 -16.35 -25.09 -5.31
C VAL A 83 -15.46 -23.84 -5.41
N GLY A 84 -15.10 -23.22 -4.29
CA GLY A 84 -14.25 -22.02 -4.27
C GLY A 84 -14.81 -20.88 -3.41
N GLN A 85 -14.31 -19.66 -3.64
CA GLN A 85 -14.75 -18.46 -2.94
C GLN A 85 -15.71 -17.64 -3.81
N VAL A 86 -16.80 -17.14 -3.22
CA VAL A 86 -17.79 -16.30 -3.90
C VAL A 86 -17.67 -14.86 -3.41
N TYR A 87 -17.62 -13.90 -4.33
CA TYR A 87 -17.61 -12.47 -4.05
C TYR A 87 -18.86 -11.80 -4.63
N ARG A 88 -19.36 -10.77 -3.94
CA ARG A 88 -20.43 -9.89 -4.45
C ARG A 88 -19.79 -8.61 -4.99
N LEU A 89 -20.05 -8.28 -6.25
CA LEU A 89 -19.60 -7.05 -6.89
C LEU A 89 -20.49 -5.86 -6.52
N PRO A 90 -20.03 -4.61 -6.76
CA PRO A 90 -20.82 -3.40 -6.50
C PRO A 90 -22.16 -3.36 -7.26
N ASP A 91 -22.24 -4.02 -8.42
CA ASP A 91 -23.46 -4.15 -9.21
C ASP A 91 -24.42 -5.25 -8.71
N GLY A 92 -24.07 -5.92 -7.60
CA GLY A 92 -24.87 -6.96 -6.97
C GLY A 92 -24.63 -8.37 -7.53
N ARG A 93 -23.84 -8.53 -8.61
CA ARG A 93 -23.53 -9.85 -9.18
C ARG A 93 -22.65 -10.68 -8.25
N LEU A 94 -22.88 -11.99 -8.24
CA LEU A 94 -22.03 -12.95 -7.53
C LEU A 94 -21.05 -13.61 -8.49
N VAL A 95 -19.76 -13.62 -8.12
CA VAL A 95 -18.68 -14.21 -8.90
C VAL A 95 -17.97 -15.29 -8.09
N LEU A 96 -17.92 -16.50 -8.65
CA LEU A 96 -17.13 -17.60 -8.14
C LEU A 96 -15.69 -17.53 -8.65
N VAL A 97 -14.73 -17.59 -7.74
CA VAL A 97 -13.30 -17.73 -8.06
C VAL A 97 -12.92 -19.19 -8.03
N ASP A 98 -12.53 -19.73 -9.17
CA ASP A 98 -12.02 -21.09 -9.29
C ASP A 98 -10.63 -21.18 -8.60
N PRO A 99 -10.48 -21.96 -7.51
CA PRO A 99 -9.20 -22.08 -6.80
C PRO A 99 -8.11 -22.77 -7.63
N ASN A 100 -8.50 -23.49 -8.69
CA ASN A 100 -7.60 -24.19 -9.60
C ASN A 100 -7.31 -23.41 -10.88
N ALA A 101 -7.89 -22.21 -11.04
CA ALA A 101 -7.58 -21.36 -12.19
C ALA A 101 -6.09 -20.99 -12.18
N PRO A 102 -5.37 -21.17 -13.30
CA PRO A 102 -4.00 -20.72 -13.42
C PRO A 102 -3.93 -19.22 -13.14
N ARG A 103 -3.05 -18.82 -12.21
CA ARG A 103 -2.86 -17.41 -11.87
C ARG A 103 -2.20 -16.71 -13.06
N GLY A 104 -3.01 -16.04 -13.87
CA GLY A 104 -2.59 -15.06 -14.87
C GLY A 104 -2.28 -15.65 -16.25
N SER A 105 -3.25 -15.55 -17.17
CA SER A 105 -2.94 -15.10 -18.52
C SER A 105 -3.19 -13.59 -18.56
N THR A 106 -2.11 -12.80 -18.69
CA THR A 106 -2.17 -11.39 -19.05
C THR A 106 -3.03 -11.25 -20.31
N PRO A 107 -4.11 -10.46 -20.33
CA PRO A 107 -4.77 -10.11 -21.58
C PRO A 107 -3.77 -9.31 -22.41
N ALA A 108 -3.41 -9.85 -23.58
CA ALA A 108 -2.68 -9.07 -24.59
C ALA A 108 -3.56 -7.88 -25.04
N PRO A 109 -2.95 -6.73 -25.37
CA PRO A 109 -3.67 -5.51 -25.77
C PRO A 109 -4.52 -5.69 -27.03
#